data_AF-M9YI17-F1
#
_entry.id   AF-M9YI17-F1
#
_cell.length_a   1.000
_cell.length_b   1.000
_cell.length_c   1.000
_cell.angle_alpha   90.00
_cell.angle_beta   90.00
_cell.angle_gamma   90.00
#
_symmetry.space_group_name_H-M   'P 1'
#
loop_
_entity.id
_entity.type
_entity.pdbx_description
1 polymer ?
#
loop_
_entity_poly.entity_id
_entity_poly.type
_entity_poly.pdbx_seq_one_letter_code
_entity_poly.pdbx_strand_id
1 'polypeptide(L)'
;MAIYRKGLIGKRLNELETFYLGLREALQGREPDAFFAKAYGETEEDFVRDHTDIDLNDVLVRLEHFKAEITAIKLLKGAHVKPKRQW
;
A
#
# COMPACT_ATOMS: atom_id res chain seq x y z
N MET A 1 13.74 -21.49 -16.83
CA MET A 1 13.11 -20.18 -17.07
C MET A 1 11.62 -20.34 -16.83
N ALA A 2 11.03 -19.50 -15.98
CA ALA A 2 9.61 -19.59 -15.66
C ALA A 2 8.78 -18.88 -16.73
N ILE A 3 7.72 -19.53 -17.22
CA ILE A 3 6.80 -18.93 -18.20
C ILE A 3 5.47 -18.69 -17.49
N TYR A 4 5.05 -17.42 -17.43
CA TYR A 4 3.79 -17.01 -16.84
C TYR A 4 2.85 -16.43 -17.90
N ARG A 5 1.55 -16.51 -17.66
CA ARG A 5 0.56 -15.81 -18.50
C ARG A 5 0.73 -14.30 -18.32
N LYS A 6 0.91 -13.56 -19.41
CA LYS A 6 1.04 -12.09 -19.40
C LYS A 6 -0.11 -11.41 -18.63
N GLY A 7 -1.35 -11.88 -18.83
CA GLY A 7 -2.53 -11.34 -18.12
C GLY A 7 -2.48 -11.51 -16.60
N LEU A 8 -1.91 -12.62 -16.11
CA LEU A 8 -1.74 -12.84 -14.67
C LEU A 8 -0.71 -11.85 -14.08
N ILE A 9 0.41 -11.65 -14.78
CA ILE A 9 1.43 -10.69 -14.35
C ILE A 9 0.88 -9.25 -14.39
N GLY A 10 0.18 -8.88 -15.46
CA GLY A 10 -0.42 -7.55 -15.60
C GLY A 10 -1.41 -7.26 -14.46
N LYS A 11 -2.28 -8.21 -14.12
CA LYS A 11 -3.20 -8.06 -12.98
C LYS A 11 -2.46 -7.79 -11.67
N ARG A 12 -1.42 -8.58 -11.38
CA ARG A 12 -0.64 -8.46 -10.15
C ARG A 12 0.12 -7.15 -10.04
N LEU A 13 0.65 -6.63 -11.17
CA LEU A 13 1.29 -5.32 -11.21
C LEU A 13 0.28 -4.20 -10.92
N ASN A 14 -0.92 -4.26 -11.49
CA ASN A 14 -1.97 -3.28 -11.22
C ASN A 14 -2.41 -3.30 -9.74
N GLU A 15 -2.57 -4.50 -9.16
CA GLU A 15 -2.90 -4.66 -7.73
C GLU A 15 -1.79 -4.06 -6.85
N LEU A 16 -0.52 -4.32 -7.18
CA LEU A 16 0.62 -3.79 -6.45
C LEU A 16 0.67 -2.25 -6.49
N GLU A 17 0.43 -1.65 -7.66
CA GLU A 17 0.37 -0.20 -7.82
C GLU A 17 -0.80 0.40 -7.02
N THR A 18 -1.97 -0.23 -7.07
CA THR A 18 -3.16 0.20 -6.33
C THR A 18 -2.89 0.23 -4.82
N PHE A 19 -2.31 -0.85 -4.28
CA PHE A 19 -2.01 -0.91 -2.84
C PHE A 19 -0.89 0.05 -2.43
N TYR A 20 0.09 0.28 -3.30
CA TYR A 20 1.13 1.27 -3.06
C TYR A 20 0.55 2.69 -2.99
N LEU A 21 -0.33 3.06 -3.92
CA LEU A 21 -0.99 4.36 -3.92
C LEU A 21 -1.84 4.55 -2.66
N GLY A 22 -2.63 3.54 -2.27
CA GLY A 22 -3.41 3.62 -1.03
C GLY A 22 -2.55 3.74 0.23
N LEU A 23 -1.40 3.07 0.29
CA LEU A 23 -0.45 3.23 1.40
C LEU A 23 0.16 4.64 1.42
N ARG A 24 0.50 5.19 0.24
CA ARG A 24 1.02 6.55 0.12
C ARG A 24 0.00 7.58 0.60
N GLU A 25 -1.26 7.46 0.21
CA GLU A 25 -2.34 8.35 0.65
C GLU A 25 -2.52 8.28 2.17
N ALA A 26 -2.52 7.09 2.75
CA ALA A 26 -2.60 6.93 4.21
C ALA A 26 -1.43 7.59 4.96
N LEU A 27 -0.22 7.55 4.39
CA LEU A 27 0.97 8.20 4.95
C LEU A 27 1.03 9.72 4.72
N GLN A 28 0.40 10.22 3.67
CA GLN A 28 0.23 11.67 3.49
C GLN A 28 -0.66 12.27 4.59
N GLY A 29 -1.48 11.44 5.22
CA GLY A 29 -2.33 11.85 6.32
C GLY A 29 -3.46 12.76 5.86
N ARG A 30 -4.05 13.44 6.83
CA ARG A 30 -5.21 14.31 6.67
C ARG A 30 -4.95 15.61 7.42
N GLU A 31 -5.76 16.61 7.11
CA GLU A 31 -5.81 17.83 7.90
C GLU A 31 -6.15 17.49 9.36
N PRO A 32 -5.37 17.96 10.34
CA PRO A 32 -5.63 17.66 11.73
C PRO A 32 -6.83 18.46 12.25
N ASP A 33 -7.53 17.92 13.25
CA ASP A 33 -8.67 18.62 13.86
C ASP A 33 -8.17 19.82 14.69
N ALA A 34 -8.52 21.02 14.23
CA ALA A 34 -8.17 22.30 14.85
C ALA A 34 -8.55 22.39 16.34
N PHE A 35 -9.54 21.61 16.79
CA PHE A 35 -9.93 21.53 18.20
C PHE A 35 -8.77 21.18 19.14
N PHE A 36 -7.79 20.42 18.65
CA PHE A 36 -6.62 20.04 19.45
C PHE A 36 -5.56 21.13 19.56
N ALA A 37 -5.61 22.21 18.77
CA ALA A 37 -4.59 23.26 18.74
C ALA A 37 -4.24 23.81 20.13
N LYS A 38 -5.26 24.00 20.98
CA LYS A 38 -5.09 24.46 22.36
C LYS A 38 -4.24 23.52 23.23
N ALA A 39 -4.31 22.21 22.99
CA ALA A 39 -3.50 21.22 23.71
C ALA A 39 -2.01 21.28 23.32
N TYR A 40 -1.72 21.78 22.11
CA TYR A 40 -0.37 22.00 21.59
C TYR A 40 0.15 23.42 21.87
N GLY A 41 -0.69 24.29 22.44
CA GLY A 41 -0.32 25.67 22.77
C GLY A 41 -0.22 26.58 21.54
N GLU A 42 -0.88 26.20 20.44
CA GLU A 42 -0.82 26.88 19.14
C GLU A 42 -2.18 27.52 18.80
N THR A 43 -2.16 28.42 17.82
CA THR A 43 -3.39 28.90 17.18
C THR A 43 -3.93 27.80 16.26
N GLU A 44 -5.24 27.82 15.98
CA GLU A 44 -5.86 26.85 15.06
C GLU A 44 -5.21 26.87 13.67
N GLU A 45 -4.86 28.06 13.17
CA GLU A 45 -4.22 28.25 11.87
C GLU A 45 -2.79 27.69 11.82
N ASP A 46 -1.99 27.92 12.87
CA ASP A 46 -0.63 27.38 12.96
C ASP A 46 -0.66 25.85 13.11
N PHE A 47 -1.59 25.33 13.91
CA PHE A 47 -1.72 23.89 14.14
C PHE A 47 -2.06 23.14 12.85
N VAL A 48 -3.05 23.61 12.10
CA VAL A 48 -3.43 23.00 10.81
C VAL A 48 -2.32 23.09 9.77
N ARG A 49 -1.53 24.17 9.78
CA ARG A 49 -0.41 24.36 8.85
C ARG A 49 0.75 23.41 9.16
N ASP A 50 1.08 23.27 10.44
CA ASP A 50 2.32 22.64 10.88
C ASP A 50 2.15 21.17 11.30
N HIS A 51 0.91 20.69 11.46
CA HIS A 51 0.59 19.32 11.84
C HIS A 51 -0.18 18.55 10.76
N THR A 52 -0.17 17.23 10.88
CA THR A 52 -0.90 16.31 9.99
C THR A 52 -1.39 15.15 10.83
N ASP A 53 -2.67 14.78 10.65
CA ASP A 53 -3.25 13.62 11.31
C ASP A 53 -3.01 12.36 10.48
N ILE A 54 -2.46 11.32 11.11
CA ILE A 54 -2.17 10.05 10.47
C ILE A 54 -2.88 8.95 11.25
N ASP A 55 -3.85 8.31 10.59
CA ASP A 55 -4.52 7.12 11.10
C ASP A 55 -3.60 5.91 10.95
N LEU A 56 -2.86 5.59 12.02
CA LEU A 56 -1.94 4.45 12.05
C LEU A 56 -2.63 3.12 11.76
N ASN A 57 -3.91 2.96 12.11
CA ASN A 57 -4.62 1.72 11.83
C ASN A 57 -4.85 1.54 10.33
N ASP A 58 -5.25 2.60 9.62
CA ASP A 58 -5.37 2.55 8.16
C ASP A 58 -4.01 2.28 7.51
N VAL A 59 -2.94 2.98 7.93
CA VAL A 59 -1.57 2.74 7.44
C VAL A 59 -1.17 1.27 7.59
N LEU A 60 -1.41 0.67 8.76
CA LEU A 60 -1.10 -0.74 9.02
C LEU A 60 -1.91 -1.67 8.11
N VAL A 61 -3.20 -1.42 7.93
CA VAL A 61 -4.06 -2.20 7.03
C VAL A 61 -3.56 -2.14 5.58
N ARG A 62 -3.25 -0.93 5.08
CA ARG A 62 -2.71 -0.74 3.72
C ARG A 62 -1.36 -1.42 3.54
N LEU A 63 -0.50 -1.34 4.56
CA LEU A 63 0.80 -1.98 4.55
C LEU A 63 0.69 -3.51 4.47
N GLU A 64 -0.24 -4.11 5.22
CA GLU A 64 -0.48 -5.56 5.16
C GLU A 64 -1.02 -6.02 3.80
N HIS A 65 -1.92 -5.25 3.18
CA HIS A 65 -2.36 -5.53 1.80
C HIS A 65 -1.20 -5.49 0.80
N PHE A 66 -0.33 -4.48 0.91
CA PHE A 66 0.85 -4.36 0.04
C PHE A 66 1.83 -5.53 0.23
N LYS A 67 2.11 -5.92 1.47
CA LYS A 67 2.95 -7.10 1.79
C LYS A 67 2.35 -8.40 1.27
N ALA A 68 1.03 -8.57 1.39
CA ALA A 68 0.33 -9.73 0.89
C ALA A 68 0.50 -9.86 -0.64
N GLU A 69 0.39 -8.75 -1.37
CA GLU A 69 0.56 -8.75 -2.82
C GLU A 69 2.01 -9.06 -3.25
N ILE A 70 3.00 -8.49 -2.55
CA ILE A 70 4.42 -8.86 -2.75
C ILE A 70 4.62 -10.36 -2.51
N THR A 71 3.97 -10.91 -1.48
CA THR A 71 4.07 -12.35 -1.16
C THR A 71 3.44 -13.19 -2.26
N ALA A 72 2.28 -12.80 -2.79
CA ALA A 72 1.66 -13.47 -3.93
C ALA A 72 2.57 -13.48 -5.17
N ILE A 73 3.23 -12.35 -5.47
CA ILE A 73 4.22 -12.25 -6.55
C ILE A 73 5.42 -13.16 -6.30
N LYS A 74 5.92 -13.23 -5.07
CA LYS A 74 7.01 -14.16 -4.70
C LYS A 74 6.59 -15.62 -4.91
N LEU A 75 5.34 -15.98 -4.58
CA LEU A 75 4.82 -17.34 -4.78
C LEU A 75 4.66 -17.71 -6.26
N LEU A 76 4.55 -16.74 -7.17
CA LEU A 76 4.62 -17.05 -8.61
C LEU A 76 5.94 -17.75 -8.94
N LYS A 77 7.06 -17.42 -8.27
CA LYS A 77 8.34 -18.14 -8.41
C LYS A 77 8.24 -19.63 -8.06
N GLY A 78 7.26 -20.06 -7.26
CA GLY A 78 7.02 -21.48 -6.94
C GLY A 78 6.13 -22.20 -7.95
N ALA A 79 5.27 -21.49 -8.68
CA ALA A 79 4.30 -22.04 -9.62
C ALA A 79 4.88 -22.26 -11.03
N HIS A 80 6.11 -22.76 -11.11
CA HIS A 80 6.76 -23.08 -12.38
C HIS A 80 6.03 -24.24 -13.09
N VAL A 81 5.25 -23.92 -14.12
CA VAL A 81 4.73 -24.93 -15.04
C VAL A 81 5.90 -25.41 -15.91
N LYS A 82 6.48 -26.56 -15.56
CA LYS A 82 7.40 -27.25 -16.47
C LYS A 82 6.59 -27.70 -17.69
N PRO A 83 7.01 -27.39 -18.92
CA PRO A 83 6.34 -27.92 -20.10
C PRO A 83 6.41 -29.46 -20.04
N LYS A 84 5.24 -30.11 -20.03
CA LYS A 84 5.16 -31.56 -20.23
C LYS A 84 5.66 -31.81 -21.66
N ARG A 85 6.86 -32.38 -21.82
CA ARG A 85 7.28 -32.92 -23.10
C ARG A 85 6.30 -34.06 -23.42
N GLN A 86 5.44 -33.87 -24.42
CA GLN A 86 4.75 -34.99 -25.05
C GLN A 86 5.82 -35.73 -25.86
N TRP A 87 6.06 -36.99 -25.51
CA TRP A 87 6.84 -37.95 -26.28
C TRP A 87 5.85 -38.88 -26.98
#